data_AF-A0A662KVD8-F1
#
_entry.id   AF-A0A662KVD8-F1
#
_cell.length_a   1.000
_cell.length_b   1.000
_cell.length_c   1.000
_cell.angle_alpha   90.00
_cell.angle_beta   90.00
_cell.angle_gamma   90.00
#
_symmetry.space_group_name_H-M   'P 1'
#
loop_
_entity.id
_entity.type
_entity.pdbx_description
1 polymer ?
#
loop_
_entity_poly.entity_id
_entity_poly.type
_entity_poly.pdbx_seq_one_letter_code
_entity_poly.pdbx_strand_id
1 'polypeptide(L)'
;MAIERKFVQENQKRVLLKEFLMKESERAGFGGLKIQRTPMGTLITMQIERPGLIIGKGGKRIKELTEIIEKKFKVENPQIEIEEVGGNVALNAQLMAQKVAAALERGWHFRRVGHSTVRRIMDAGARGCQVIISGKLTGARHRTEKFTAGYVKYCGEVAKQVMEEGMAVAVTKPGIIGVKVRLMPPDAKLPDEVEILMERKEEIKEEIRRAEERREEALEKLEAMDVMDIPGIPSNVLTAIKKAGIKNAREVYEMDITDLIEIKGIGIKRAEKLKEVLKEVLEKNEDEGDKSNE
;
A
#
# COMPACT_ATOMS: atom_id res chain seq x y z
N MET A 1 34.63 -5.65 -17.81
CA MET A 1 35.52 -4.48 -17.58
C MET A 1 35.15 -3.19 -18.32
N ALA A 2 35.07 -3.13 -19.66
CA ALA A 2 34.81 -1.86 -20.36
C ALA A 2 33.42 -1.25 -20.05
N ILE A 3 32.39 -2.10 -19.99
CA ILE A 3 31.01 -1.69 -19.67
C ILE A 3 30.92 -1.18 -18.22
N GLU A 4 31.50 -1.90 -17.27
CA GLU A 4 31.54 -1.52 -15.85
C GLU A 4 32.24 -0.19 -15.64
N ARG A 5 33.39 0.02 -16.29
CA ARG A 5 34.13 1.30 -16.21
C ARG A 5 33.29 2.46 -16.75
N LYS A 6 32.58 2.26 -17.87
CA LYS A 6 31.69 3.28 -18.43
C LYS A 6 30.54 3.61 -17.48
N PHE A 7 29.93 2.60 -16.88
CA PHE A 7 28.84 2.77 -15.92
C PHE A 7 29.29 3.53 -14.65
N VAL A 8 30.46 3.17 -14.10
CA VAL A 8 31.03 3.85 -12.92
C VAL A 8 31.37 5.30 -13.24
N GLN A 9 32.01 5.57 -14.38
CA GLN A 9 32.33 6.94 -14.81
C GLN A 9 31.06 7.78 -15.01
N GLU A 10 30.00 7.20 -15.56
CA GLU A 10 28.73 7.89 -15.72
C GLU A 10 28.09 8.23 -14.37
N ASN A 11 28.06 7.29 -13.43
CA ASN A 11 27.53 7.54 -12.09
C ASN A 11 28.34 8.60 -11.34
N GLN A 12 29.68 8.57 -11.48
CA GLN A 12 30.53 9.60 -10.91
C GLN A 12 30.17 10.99 -11.45
N LYS A 13 29.97 11.13 -12.76
CA LYS A 13 29.52 12.39 -13.37
C LYS A 13 28.16 12.83 -12.83
N ARG A 14 27.20 11.91 -12.69
CA ARG A 14 25.86 12.20 -12.16
C ARG A 14 25.91 12.73 -10.72
N VAL A 15 26.70 12.10 -9.86
CA VAL A 15 26.87 12.52 -8.46
C VAL A 15 27.53 13.90 -8.38
N LEU A 16 28.63 14.11 -9.12
CA LEU A 16 29.33 15.39 -9.14
C LEU A 16 28.44 16.53 -9.66
N LEU A 17 27.63 16.27 -10.69
CA LEU A 17 26.67 17.22 -11.21
C LEU A 17 25.60 17.57 -10.16
N LYS A 18 25.08 16.56 -9.46
CA LYS A 18 24.11 16.73 -8.37
C LYS A 18 24.66 17.60 -7.25
N GLU A 19 25.88 17.33 -6.79
CA GLU A 19 26.53 18.13 -5.73
C GLU A 19 26.77 19.57 -6.16
N PHE A 20 27.18 19.78 -7.42
CA PHE A 20 27.41 21.11 -7.96
C PHE A 20 26.10 21.91 -8.03
N LEU A 21 25.05 21.33 -8.62
CA LEU A 21 23.75 21.98 -8.74
C LEU A 21 23.13 22.24 -7.36
N MET A 22 23.26 21.32 -6.41
CA MET A 22 22.77 21.49 -5.05
C MET A 22 23.40 22.70 -4.34
N LYS A 23 24.71 22.92 -4.51
CA LYS A 23 25.41 24.10 -3.95
C LYS A 23 24.98 25.40 -4.61
N GLU A 24 24.89 25.42 -5.93
CA GLU A 24 24.58 26.64 -6.69
C GLU A 24 23.11 27.06 -6.57
N SER A 25 22.21 26.11 -6.29
CA SER A 25 20.77 26.31 -6.15
C SER A 25 20.26 26.39 -4.71
N GLU A 26 21.15 26.45 -3.71
CA GLU A 26 20.79 26.50 -2.29
C GLU A 26 19.80 27.65 -1.96
N ARG A 27 19.97 28.82 -2.59
CA ARG A 27 19.08 29.98 -2.38
C ARG A 27 17.68 29.76 -2.94
N ALA A 28 17.55 28.97 -4.01
CA ALA A 28 16.29 28.71 -4.69
C ALA A 28 15.51 27.54 -4.08
N GLY A 29 16.18 26.69 -3.28
CA GLY A 29 15.63 25.47 -2.71
C GLY A 29 15.74 24.33 -3.71
N PHE A 30 16.64 23.38 -3.43
CA PHE A 30 16.90 22.21 -4.26
C PHE A 30 16.16 20.98 -3.71
N GLY A 31 15.23 20.42 -4.49
CA GLY A 31 14.46 19.24 -4.11
C GLY A 31 14.93 17.94 -4.73
N GLY A 32 15.45 17.99 -5.96
CA GLY A 32 15.82 16.78 -6.69
C GLY A 32 16.41 17.06 -8.06
N LEU A 33 17.03 16.04 -8.63
CA LEU A 33 17.64 16.07 -9.95
C LEU A 33 17.32 14.78 -10.70
N LYS A 34 16.75 14.90 -11.88
CA LYS A 34 16.59 13.80 -12.83
C LYS A 34 17.47 14.09 -14.05
N ILE A 35 18.29 13.12 -14.44
CA ILE A 35 19.18 13.23 -15.59
C ILE A 35 18.76 12.17 -16.59
N GLN A 36 18.31 12.61 -17.75
CA GLN A 36 17.94 11.75 -18.86
C GLN A 36 18.88 12.00 -20.05
N ARG A 37 19.36 10.93 -20.66
CA ARG A 37 20.18 11.04 -21.87
C ARG A 37 19.30 10.82 -23.08
N THR A 38 19.24 11.81 -23.95
CA THR A 38 18.62 11.72 -25.26
C THR A 38 19.71 11.64 -26.34
N PRO A 39 19.41 11.14 -27.55
CA PRO A 39 20.38 11.15 -28.65
C PRO A 39 20.88 12.55 -29.04
N MET A 40 20.09 13.60 -28.76
CA MET A 40 20.43 14.99 -29.09
C MET A 40 21.25 15.70 -27.99
N GLY A 41 21.21 15.19 -26.75
CA GLY A 41 21.85 15.82 -25.61
C GLY A 41 21.38 15.26 -24.26
N THR A 42 21.90 15.80 -23.18
CA THR A 42 21.50 15.39 -21.82
C THR A 42 20.45 16.36 -21.26
N LEU A 43 19.24 15.86 -21.02
CA LEU A 43 18.17 16.59 -20.35
C LEU A 43 18.35 16.49 -18.83
N ILE A 44 18.46 17.63 -18.17
CA ILE A 44 18.66 17.77 -16.73
C ILE A 44 17.43 18.47 -16.17
N THR A 45 16.53 17.71 -15.56
CA THR A 45 15.33 18.23 -14.91
C THR A 45 15.61 18.49 -13.43
N MET A 46 15.52 19.73 -13.01
CA MET A 46 15.71 20.16 -11.62
C MET A 46 14.37 20.44 -10.95
N GLN A 47 14.18 19.86 -9.78
CA GLN A 47 13.01 20.14 -8.94
C GLN A 47 13.36 21.25 -7.96
N ILE A 48 12.71 22.40 -8.10
CA ILE A 48 13.05 23.64 -7.40
C ILE A 48 11.79 24.27 -6.76
N GLU A 49 11.95 24.91 -5.60
CA GLU A 49 10.87 25.66 -4.94
C GLU A 49 10.64 27.03 -5.61
N ARG A 50 11.71 27.79 -5.89
CA ARG A 50 11.63 29.13 -6.48
C ARG A 50 12.35 29.19 -7.83
N PRO A 51 11.67 28.89 -8.96
CA PRO A 51 12.31 28.81 -10.28
C PRO A 51 12.91 30.15 -10.74
N GLY A 52 12.27 31.28 -10.39
CA GLY A 52 12.73 32.61 -10.79
C GLY A 52 14.16 32.96 -10.34
N LEU A 53 14.64 32.37 -9.24
CA LEU A 53 16.01 32.59 -8.76
C LEU A 53 17.07 31.85 -9.59
N ILE A 54 16.74 30.71 -10.20
CA ILE A 54 17.65 29.94 -11.05
C ILE A 54 17.71 30.50 -12.46
N ILE A 55 16.56 30.92 -13.01
CA ILE A 55 16.48 31.50 -14.36
C ILE A 55 17.27 32.82 -14.37
N GLY A 56 17.11 33.63 -13.32
CA GLY A 56 17.73 34.94 -13.19
C GLY A 56 17.12 35.99 -14.13
N LYS A 57 17.67 37.21 -14.11
CA LYS A 57 17.17 38.31 -14.96
C LYS A 57 17.44 38.00 -16.44
N GLY A 58 16.38 37.86 -17.24
CA GLY A 58 16.47 37.59 -18.68
C GLY A 58 17.09 36.23 -19.04
N GLY A 59 17.06 35.24 -18.13
CA GLY A 59 17.64 33.92 -18.39
C GLY A 59 19.18 33.89 -18.37
N LYS A 60 19.84 34.91 -17.83
CA LYS A 60 21.31 34.97 -17.81
C LYS A 60 21.92 33.84 -16.97
N ARG A 61 21.35 33.57 -15.79
CA ARG A 61 21.92 32.61 -14.83
C ARG A 61 21.77 31.17 -15.29
N ILE A 62 20.65 30.82 -15.94
CA ILE A 62 20.50 29.48 -16.54
C ILE A 62 21.50 29.25 -17.68
N LYS A 63 21.77 30.26 -18.52
CA LYS A 63 22.80 30.17 -19.58
C LYS A 63 24.20 29.97 -18.99
N GLU A 64 24.55 30.73 -17.95
CA GLU A 64 25.81 30.56 -17.22
C GLU A 64 25.95 29.14 -16.64
N LEU A 65 24.88 28.59 -16.05
CA LEU A 65 24.88 27.22 -15.53
C LEU A 65 25.08 26.18 -16.63
N THR A 66 24.40 26.33 -17.77
CA THR A 66 24.55 25.45 -18.93
C THR A 66 26.00 25.44 -19.42
N GLU A 67 26.63 26.62 -19.58
CA GLU A 67 28.03 26.72 -19.99
C GLU A 67 29.00 26.09 -19.00
N ILE A 68 28.77 26.30 -17.68
CA ILE A 68 29.63 25.71 -16.65
C ILE A 68 29.50 24.18 -16.68
N ILE A 69 28.30 23.65 -16.87
CA ILE A 69 28.06 22.21 -16.91
C ILE A 69 28.77 21.58 -18.12
N GLU A 70 28.66 22.21 -19.28
CA GLU A 70 29.32 21.80 -20.51
C GLU A 70 30.86 21.79 -20.33
N LYS A 71 31.44 22.90 -19.87
CA LYS A 71 32.89 23.06 -19.70
C LYS A 71 33.46 22.13 -18.62
N LYS A 72 32.80 22.02 -17.47
CA LYS A 72 33.34 21.35 -16.27
C LYS A 72 33.08 19.85 -16.28
N PHE A 73 31.88 19.43 -16.67
CA PHE A 73 31.48 18.02 -16.61
C PHE A 73 31.56 17.31 -17.97
N LYS A 74 31.88 18.05 -19.05
CA LYS A 74 31.97 17.54 -20.42
C LYS A 74 30.72 16.74 -20.78
N VAL A 75 29.57 17.34 -20.49
CA VAL A 75 28.26 16.81 -20.85
C VAL A 75 27.94 17.36 -22.24
N GLU A 76 27.60 16.47 -23.17
CA GLU A 76 27.22 16.85 -24.53
C GLU A 76 25.84 17.51 -24.50
N ASN A 77 25.77 18.74 -25.01
CA ASN A 77 24.56 19.55 -25.16
C ASN A 77 23.60 19.47 -23.94
N PRO A 78 24.00 20.01 -22.77
CA PRO A 78 23.15 19.98 -21.59
C PRO A 78 21.92 20.88 -21.79
N GLN A 79 20.73 20.32 -21.64
CA GLN A 79 19.47 21.06 -21.62
C GLN A 79 18.95 21.05 -20.18
N ILE A 80 18.73 22.23 -19.61
CA ILE A 80 18.27 22.37 -18.23
C ILE A 80 16.77 22.70 -18.25
N GLU A 81 15.98 21.82 -17.65
CA GLU A 81 14.55 22.00 -17.44
C GLU A 81 14.26 22.18 -15.94
N ILE A 82 13.33 23.06 -15.61
CA ILE A 82 13.00 23.39 -14.22
C ILE A 82 11.56 22.96 -13.98
N GLU A 83 11.39 22.00 -13.06
CA GLU A 83 10.10 21.55 -12.57
C GLU A 83 9.82 22.25 -11.23
N GLU A 84 8.71 22.99 -11.16
CA GLU A 84 8.30 23.66 -9.93
C GLU A 84 7.60 22.67 -9.00
N VAL A 85 8.10 22.56 -7.76
CA VAL A 85 7.57 21.60 -6.78
C VAL A 85 6.25 22.10 -6.13
N GLY A 86 5.95 23.39 -6.23
CA GLY A 86 4.65 23.97 -5.85
C GLY A 86 4.18 23.61 -4.43
N GLY A 87 2.97 23.04 -4.31
CA GLY A 87 2.37 22.63 -3.04
C GLY A 87 3.08 21.45 -2.34
N ASN A 88 3.89 20.68 -3.08
CA ASN A 88 4.56 19.48 -2.56
C ASN A 88 5.90 19.79 -1.91
N VAL A 89 6.26 21.06 -1.73
CA VAL A 89 7.54 21.44 -1.10
C VAL A 89 7.64 20.87 0.33
N ALA A 90 6.52 20.76 1.04
CA ALA A 90 6.46 20.15 2.36
C ALA A 90 6.55 18.63 2.38
N LEU A 91 6.30 17.98 1.25
CA LEU A 91 6.44 16.53 1.08
C LEU A 91 7.84 16.13 0.65
N ASN A 92 8.71 17.07 0.24
CA ASN A 92 10.09 16.76 -0.11
C ASN A 92 11.04 16.94 1.09
N ALA A 93 11.71 15.86 1.50
CA ALA A 93 12.59 15.85 2.68
C ALA A 93 13.81 16.78 2.53
N GLN A 94 14.39 16.88 1.33
CA GLN A 94 15.60 17.67 1.07
C GLN A 94 15.32 19.18 1.14
N LEU A 95 14.20 19.64 0.58
CA LEU A 95 13.76 21.03 0.66
C LEU A 95 13.45 21.43 2.12
N MET A 96 12.80 20.55 2.87
CA MET A 96 12.50 20.81 4.28
C MET A 96 13.77 20.88 5.13
N ALA A 97 14.77 20.02 4.87
CA ALA A 97 16.07 20.11 5.54
C ALA A 97 16.76 21.46 5.29
N GLN A 98 16.78 21.95 4.04
CA GLN A 98 17.34 23.26 3.69
C GLN A 98 16.58 24.41 4.35
N LYS A 99 15.24 24.33 4.45
CA LYS A 99 14.43 25.34 5.14
C LYS A 99 14.74 25.43 6.62
N VAL A 100 14.91 24.29 7.29
CA VAL A 100 15.32 24.23 8.70
C VAL A 100 16.71 24.81 8.87
N ALA A 101 17.66 24.45 8.01
CA ALA A 101 19.02 24.99 8.05
C ALA A 101 19.01 26.52 7.92
N ALA A 102 18.32 27.06 6.91
CA ALA A 102 18.18 28.50 6.72
C ALA A 102 17.46 29.19 7.90
N ALA A 103 16.53 28.52 8.60
CA ALA A 103 15.87 29.08 9.78
C ALA A 103 16.83 29.15 10.99
N LEU A 104 17.67 28.15 11.17
CA LEU A 104 18.71 28.13 12.21
C LEU A 104 19.79 29.19 11.93
N GLU A 105 20.18 29.40 10.67
CA GLU A 105 21.14 30.44 10.27
C GLU A 105 20.60 31.86 10.52
N ARG A 106 19.28 32.05 10.38
CA ARG A 106 18.61 33.30 10.77
C ARG A 106 18.52 33.50 12.28
N GLY A 107 18.93 32.53 13.10
CA GLY A 107 18.95 32.62 14.56
C GLY A 107 17.64 32.23 15.25
N TRP A 108 16.75 31.49 14.58
CA TRP A 108 15.55 30.97 15.24
C TRP A 108 15.90 29.84 16.21
N HIS A 109 15.24 29.81 17.37
CA HIS A 109 15.48 28.77 18.39
C HIS A 109 15.12 27.37 17.85
N PHE A 110 16.03 26.39 18.02
CA PHE A 110 15.92 25.05 17.44
C PHE A 110 14.60 24.33 17.75
N ARG A 111 14.06 24.44 18.97
CA ARG A 111 12.73 23.89 19.33
C ARG A 111 11.59 24.47 18.50
N ARG A 112 11.58 25.80 18.30
CA ARG A 112 10.55 26.47 17.51
C ARG A 112 10.62 26.02 16.06
N VAL A 113 11.82 25.94 15.51
CA VAL A 113 12.04 25.47 14.13
C VAL A 113 11.62 24.00 13.99
N GLY A 114 12.01 23.14 14.92
CA GLY A 114 11.66 21.72 14.94
C GLY A 114 10.15 21.49 14.95
N HIS A 115 9.44 22.03 15.95
CA HIS A 115 7.98 21.88 16.05
C HIS A 115 7.23 22.54 14.89
N SER A 116 7.68 23.71 14.41
CA SER A 116 7.07 24.39 13.27
C SER A 116 7.20 23.56 11.98
N THR A 117 8.36 22.94 11.77
CA THR A 117 8.63 22.12 10.58
C THR A 117 7.83 20.82 10.61
N VAL A 118 7.82 20.13 11.75
CA VAL A 118 7.01 18.92 11.94
C VAL A 118 5.53 19.20 11.69
N ARG A 119 5.00 20.30 12.23
CA ARG A 119 3.61 20.70 11.99
C ARG A 119 3.36 20.94 10.51
N ARG A 120 4.21 21.72 9.83
CA ARG A 120 4.08 21.99 8.39
C ARG A 120 4.11 20.72 7.52
N ILE A 121 4.93 19.73 7.88
CA ILE A 121 5.00 18.46 7.13
C ILE A 121 3.72 17.64 7.35
N MET A 122 3.22 17.56 8.58
CA MET A 122 1.97 16.85 8.88
C MET A 122 0.75 17.55 8.25
N ASP A 123 0.70 18.89 8.27
CA ASP A 123 -0.36 19.68 7.64
C ASP A 123 -0.43 19.47 6.12
N ALA A 124 0.71 19.14 5.49
CA ALA A 124 0.79 18.81 4.07
C ALA A 124 0.34 17.37 3.74
N GLY A 125 -0.08 16.59 4.74
CA GLY A 125 -0.63 15.24 4.55
C GLY A 125 0.42 14.12 4.60
N ALA A 126 1.63 14.37 5.09
CA ALA A 126 2.59 13.28 5.29
C ALA A 126 2.08 12.26 6.33
N ARG A 127 2.29 10.95 6.09
CA ARG A 127 1.95 9.90 7.06
C ARG A 127 2.76 10.02 8.34
N GLY A 128 4.00 10.50 8.23
CA GLY A 128 4.84 10.79 9.36
C GLY A 128 6.14 11.47 8.99
N CYS A 129 6.78 12.05 10.00
CA CYS A 129 8.02 12.79 9.84
C CYS A 129 8.90 12.70 11.10
N GLN A 130 10.21 12.83 10.87
CA GLN A 130 11.22 12.90 11.91
C GLN A 130 12.25 13.95 11.51
N VAL A 131 12.35 15.02 12.30
CA VAL A 131 13.37 16.07 12.16
C VAL A 131 14.40 15.89 13.27
N ILE A 132 15.65 15.66 12.90
CA ILE A 132 16.78 15.49 13.81
C ILE A 132 17.70 16.68 13.63
N ILE A 133 17.94 17.41 14.72
CA ILE A 133 18.87 18.53 14.75
C ILE A 133 20.00 18.15 15.69
N SER A 134 21.22 18.08 15.17
CA SER A 134 22.41 17.65 15.91
C SER A 134 23.50 18.72 15.82
N GLY A 135 24.05 19.14 16.96
CA GLY A 135 25.13 20.12 16.99
C GLY A 135 25.23 20.85 18.32
N LYS A 136 25.80 22.06 18.30
CA LYS A 136 25.90 22.94 19.47
C LYS A 136 24.62 23.78 19.62
N LEU A 137 23.58 23.18 20.21
CA LEU A 137 22.25 23.80 20.30
C LEU A 137 22.13 24.87 21.40
N THR A 138 22.55 24.55 22.62
CA THR A 138 22.35 25.43 23.80
C THR A 138 23.67 25.82 24.48
N GLY A 139 24.75 25.07 24.23
CA GLY A 139 26.05 25.32 24.87
C GLY A 139 27.19 24.71 24.08
N ALA A 140 28.37 24.64 24.69
CA ALA A 140 29.58 24.15 24.04
C ALA A 140 29.55 22.64 23.70
N ARG A 141 28.76 21.84 24.44
CA ARG A 141 28.63 20.39 24.23
C ARG A 141 27.60 20.08 23.14
N HIS A 142 27.94 19.10 22.29
CA HIS A 142 27.01 18.57 21.30
C HIS A 142 25.75 18.00 21.96
N ARG A 143 24.60 18.27 21.37
CA ARG A 143 23.31 17.66 21.69
C ARG A 143 22.59 17.30 20.40
N THR A 144 21.76 16.27 20.47
CA THR A 144 20.89 15.83 19.38
C THR A 144 19.46 15.84 19.87
N GLU A 145 18.60 16.60 19.21
CA GLU A 145 17.18 16.69 19.50
C GLU A 145 16.38 16.13 18.33
N LYS A 146 15.40 15.28 18.64
CA LYS A 146 14.56 14.61 17.66
C LYS A 146 13.13 15.08 17.84
N PHE A 147 12.52 15.56 16.77
CA PHE A 147 11.10 15.92 16.72
C PHE A 147 10.41 14.93 15.79
N THR A 148 9.50 14.13 16.33
CA THR A 148 8.79 13.07 15.60
C THR A 148 7.30 13.29 15.67
N ALA A 149 6.60 13.07 14.56
CA ALA A 149 5.14 13.00 14.49
C ALA A 149 4.70 11.98 13.45
N GLY A 150 3.53 11.39 13.65
CA GLY A 150 2.96 10.38 12.75
C GLY A 150 3.76 9.07 12.74
N TYR A 151 3.71 8.38 11.61
CA TYR A 151 4.28 7.06 11.43
C TYR A 151 5.66 7.08 10.76
N VAL A 152 6.66 6.47 11.41
CA VAL A 152 8.05 6.46 10.94
C VAL A 152 8.60 5.04 11.04
N LYS A 153 9.01 4.46 9.90
CA LYS A 153 9.71 3.18 9.88
C LYS A 153 11.22 3.38 10.02
N TYR A 154 11.84 2.56 10.87
CA TYR A 154 13.28 2.62 11.16
C TYR A 154 14.08 1.50 10.49
N CYS A 155 13.47 0.35 10.23
CA CYS A 155 14.16 -0.88 9.84
C CYS A 155 13.56 -1.50 8.57
N GLY A 156 14.36 -2.35 7.92
CA GLY A 156 13.95 -3.14 6.76
C GLY A 156 14.13 -2.43 5.41
N GLU A 157 13.89 -3.17 4.33
CA GLU A 157 13.95 -2.62 2.97
C GLU A 157 12.84 -1.59 2.72
N VAL A 158 11.69 -1.80 3.36
CA VAL A 158 10.56 -0.85 3.38
C VAL A 158 11.02 0.54 3.81
N ALA A 159 11.88 0.65 4.83
CA ALA A 159 12.37 1.95 5.27
C ALA A 159 13.22 2.68 4.21
N LYS A 160 13.92 1.96 3.33
CA LYS A 160 14.71 2.59 2.26
C LYS A 160 13.86 3.01 1.06
N GLN A 161 12.81 2.25 0.77
CA GLN A 161 11.93 2.51 -0.38
C GLN A 161 10.87 3.56 -0.06
N VAL A 162 10.33 3.51 1.16
CA VAL A 162 9.19 4.33 1.56
C VAL A 162 9.60 5.65 2.21
N MET A 163 10.71 5.68 2.95
CA MET A 163 11.14 6.91 3.64
C MET A 163 12.05 7.73 2.74
N GLU A 164 11.68 8.99 2.54
CA GLU A 164 12.59 9.97 1.98
C GLU A 164 13.48 10.56 3.07
N GLU A 165 14.77 10.71 2.79
CA GLU A 165 15.73 11.34 3.69
C GLU A 165 16.36 12.57 3.03
N GLY A 166 16.37 13.68 3.77
CA GLY A 166 17.03 14.92 3.39
C GLY A 166 18.06 15.33 4.43
N MET A 167 19.22 15.82 3.99
CA MET A 167 20.26 16.35 4.88
C MET A 167 20.67 17.76 4.46
N ALA A 168 20.85 18.61 5.47
CA ALA A 168 21.35 19.96 5.28
C ALA A 168 22.27 20.34 6.43
N VAL A 169 23.16 21.29 6.16
CA VAL A 169 24.13 21.80 7.10
C VAL A 169 23.81 23.27 7.33
N ALA A 170 23.66 23.67 8.59
CA ALA A 170 23.45 25.06 8.97
C ALA A 170 24.74 25.64 9.54
N VAL A 171 25.22 26.74 8.98
CA VAL A 171 26.43 27.42 9.44
C VAL A 171 26.05 28.53 10.40
N THR A 172 26.28 28.30 11.70
CA THR A 172 26.00 29.29 12.75
C THR A 172 27.29 29.82 13.36
N LYS A 173 27.22 30.98 14.03
CA LYS A 173 28.38 31.56 14.73
C LYS A 173 29.13 30.58 15.67
N PRO A 174 28.46 29.78 16.54
CA PRO A 174 29.17 28.84 17.41
C PRO A 174 29.72 27.59 16.69
N GLY A 175 29.34 27.37 15.44
CA GLY A 175 29.80 26.25 14.61
C GLY A 175 28.70 25.68 13.71
N ILE A 176 28.90 24.42 13.32
CA ILE A 176 28.04 23.73 12.37
C ILE A 176 26.94 22.96 13.11
N ILE A 177 25.70 23.07 12.62
CA ILE A 177 24.57 22.26 13.07
C ILE A 177 24.11 21.39 11.89
N GLY A 178 24.05 20.08 12.12
CA GLY A 178 23.52 19.12 11.17
C GLY A 178 22.00 19.00 11.32
N VAL A 179 21.30 19.01 10.18
CA VAL A 179 19.86 18.80 10.10
C VAL A 179 19.60 17.59 9.23
N LYS A 180 18.87 16.62 9.78
CA LYS A 180 18.38 15.45 9.05
C LYS A 180 16.86 15.40 9.14
N VAL A 181 16.19 15.34 7.99
CA VAL A 181 14.74 15.18 7.89
C VAL A 181 14.45 13.83 7.27
N ARG A 182 13.58 13.05 7.91
CA ARG A 182 13.03 11.79 7.37
C ARG A 182 11.53 11.97 7.23
N LEU A 183 10.99 11.65 6.07
CA LEU A 183 9.60 11.90 5.73
C LEU A 183 9.00 10.64 5.10
N MET A 184 7.78 10.29 5.52
CA MET A 184 6.96 9.26 4.88
C MET A 184 5.86 9.96 4.06
N PRO A 185 5.87 9.82 2.72
CA PRO A 185 4.85 10.44 1.86
C PRO A 185 3.46 9.82 2.12
N PRO A 186 2.37 10.51 1.77
CA PRO A 186 0.99 10.03 1.91
C PRO A 186 0.76 8.68 1.20
N ASP A 187 1.32 8.54 0.00
CA ASP A 187 1.04 7.41 -0.92
C ASP A 187 1.81 6.12 -0.58
N ALA A 188 2.65 6.18 0.45
CA ALA A 188 3.39 5.04 0.94
C ALA A 188 2.42 3.93 1.37
N LYS A 189 2.54 2.73 0.80
CA LYS A 189 1.87 1.51 1.30
C LYS A 189 2.88 0.60 1.96
N LEU A 190 2.55 0.10 3.14
CA LEU A 190 3.37 -0.89 3.83
C LEU A 190 2.98 -2.29 3.37
N PRO A 191 3.91 -3.26 3.35
CA PRO A 191 3.58 -4.64 3.00
C PRO A 191 2.59 -5.28 3.98
N ASP A 192 2.51 -4.76 5.21
CA ASP A 192 1.60 -5.21 6.25
C ASP A 192 0.17 -4.65 6.06
N GLU A 193 -0.02 -3.68 5.16
CA GLU A 193 -1.30 -3.01 4.91
C GLU A 193 -2.06 -3.75 3.80
N VAL A 194 -2.99 -4.61 4.20
CA VAL A 194 -3.88 -5.32 3.28
C VAL A 194 -5.21 -4.58 3.19
N GLU A 195 -5.58 -4.18 1.98
CA GLU A 195 -6.91 -3.64 1.67
C GLU A 195 -7.90 -4.80 1.51
N ILE A 196 -8.74 -5.02 2.52
CA ILE A 196 -9.82 -6.01 2.44
C ILE A 196 -11.00 -5.37 1.71
N LEU A 197 -11.20 -5.74 0.45
CA LEU A 197 -12.38 -5.33 -0.32
C LEU A 197 -13.63 -5.98 0.30
N MET A 198 -14.54 -5.16 0.85
CA MET A 198 -15.74 -5.65 1.54
C MET A 198 -16.81 -6.19 0.59
N GLU A 199 -16.80 -5.79 -0.69
CA GLU A 199 -17.81 -6.18 -1.69
C GLU A 199 -17.95 -7.70 -1.80
N ARG A 200 -16.83 -8.43 -1.71
CA ARG A 200 -16.83 -9.90 -1.75
C ARG A 200 -17.49 -10.55 -0.53
N LYS A 201 -17.58 -9.85 0.61
CA LYS A 201 -18.29 -10.38 1.80
C LYS A 201 -19.80 -10.29 1.63
N GLU A 202 -20.30 -9.25 0.97
CA GLU A 202 -21.74 -9.10 0.73
C GLU A 202 -22.21 -10.10 -0.32
N GLU A 203 -21.44 -10.29 -1.40
CA GLU A 203 -21.70 -11.34 -2.39
C GLU A 203 -21.71 -12.74 -1.77
N ILE A 204 -20.69 -13.08 -0.97
CA ILE A 204 -20.63 -14.38 -0.29
C ILE A 204 -21.79 -14.54 0.71
N LYS A 205 -22.20 -13.46 1.39
CA LYS A 205 -23.31 -13.50 2.34
C LYS A 205 -24.65 -13.68 1.62
N GLU A 206 -24.83 -13.07 0.45
CA GLU A 206 -26.01 -13.28 -0.39
C GLU A 206 -26.04 -14.69 -0.99
N GLU A 207 -24.89 -15.23 -1.42
CA GLU A 207 -24.80 -16.63 -1.86
C GLU A 207 -25.14 -17.61 -0.75
N ILE A 208 -24.63 -17.40 0.47
CA ILE A 208 -24.97 -18.24 1.63
C ILE A 208 -26.46 -18.14 1.97
N ARG A 209 -27.04 -16.94 1.93
CA ARG A 209 -28.48 -16.76 2.20
C ARG A 209 -29.34 -17.44 1.15
N ARG A 210 -28.98 -17.34 -0.14
CA ARG A 210 -29.68 -18.05 -1.23
C ARG A 210 -29.53 -19.57 -1.10
N ALA A 211 -28.38 -20.06 -0.66
CA ALA A 211 -28.17 -21.48 -0.40
C ALA A 211 -29.01 -21.99 0.80
N GLU A 212 -29.13 -21.19 1.86
CA GLU A 212 -30.00 -21.51 3.01
C GLU A 212 -31.49 -21.50 2.61
N GLU A 213 -31.94 -20.51 1.83
CA GLU A 213 -33.31 -20.44 1.30
C GLU A 213 -33.61 -21.65 0.39
N ARG A 214 -32.71 -22.02 -0.54
CA ARG A 214 -32.86 -23.23 -1.38
C ARG A 214 -32.94 -24.52 -0.56
N ARG A 215 -32.15 -24.60 0.52
CA ARG A 215 -32.15 -25.76 1.41
C ARG A 215 -33.45 -25.87 2.21
N GLU A 216 -33.99 -24.75 2.69
CA GLU A 216 -35.32 -24.72 3.34
C GLU A 216 -36.44 -25.10 2.36
N GLU A 217 -36.44 -24.58 1.14
CA GLU A 217 -37.41 -24.97 0.11
C GLU A 217 -37.32 -26.47 -0.24
N ALA A 218 -36.11 -27.03 -0.29
CA ALA A 218 -35.91 -28.46 -0.52
C ALA A 218 -36.39 -29.31 0.68
N LEU A 219 -36.22 -28.81 1.92
CA LEU A 219 -36.74 -29.43 3.13
C LEU A 219 -38.28 -29.39 3.20
N GLU A 220 -38.91 -28.28 2.82
CA GLU A 220 -40.38 -28.17 2.73
C GLU A 220 -40.94 -29.10 1.64
N LYS A 221 -40.27 -29.23 0.49
CA LYS A 221 -40.65 -30.20 -0.55
C LYS A 221 -40.54 -31.64 -0.07
N LEU A 222 -39.57 -31.96 0.78
CA LEU A 222 -39.45 -33.27 1.43
C LEU A 222 -40.50 -33.50 2.53
N GLU A 223 -40.99 -32.44 3.18
CA GLU A 223 -42.14 -32.55 4.11
C GLU A 223 -43.46 -32.81 3.38
N ALA A 224 -43.62 -32.23 2.19
CA ALA A 224 -44.80 -32.44 1.34
C ALA A 224 -44.79 -33.80 0.62
N MET A 225 -43.66 -34.51 0.60
CA MET A 225 -43.54 -35.82 -0.03
C MET A 225 -43.88 -36.94 0.97
N ASP A 226 -45.01 -37.61 0.73
CA ASP A 226 -45.43 -38.76 1.52
C ASP A 226 -44.43 -39.92 1.36
N VAL A 227 -44.19 -40.67 2.45
CA VAL A 227 -43.20 -41.76 2.51
C VAL A 227 -43.39 -42.81 1.39
N MET A 228 -44.60 -42.96 0.84
CA MET A 228 -44.91 -43.93 -0.22
C MET A 228 -44.39 -43.57 -1.61
N ASP A 229 -44.07 -42.30 -1.87
CA ASP A 229 -43.68 -41.80 -3.19
C ASP A 229 -42.17 -41.71 -3.39
N ILE A 230 -41.36 -42.22 -2.45
CA ILE A 230 -39.90 -42.25 -2.56
C ILE A 230 -39.49 -43.27 -3.64
N PRO A 231 -38.94 -42.83 -4.79
CA PRO A 231 -38.62 -43.74 -5.88
C PRO A 231 -37.45 -44.67 -5.53
N GLY A 232 -37.58 -45.97 -5.84
CA GLY A 232 -36.47 -46.94 -5.76
C GLY A 232 -36.35 -47.74 -4.45
N ILE A 233 -37.27 -47.58 -3.49
CA ILE A 233 -37.28 -48.36 -2.24
C ILE A 233 -38.29 -49.54 -2.35
N PRO A 234 -37.93 -50.76 -1.90
CA PRO A 234 -38.87 -51.89 -1.89
C PRO A 234 -40.04 -51.66 -0.92
N SER A 235 -41.26 -51.95 -1.36
CA SER A 235 -42.54 -51.75 -0.65
C SER A 235 -42.57 -52.26 0.80
N ASN A 236 -41.83 -53.32 1.10
CA ASN A 236 -41.74 -53.89 2.45
C ASN A 236 -41.04 -52.96 3.47
N VAL A 237 -40.08 -52.14 3.03
CA VAL A 237 -39.36 -51.17 3.88
C VAL A 237 -40.22 -49.93 4.13
N LEU A 238 -40.91 -49.45 3.09
CA LEU A 238 -41.86 -48.34 3.15
C LEU A 238 -43.02 -48.62 4.12
N THR A 239 -43.51 -49.87 4.14
CA THR A 239 -44.57 -50.31 5.04
C THR A 239 -44.09 -50.43 6.51
N ALA A 240 -42.81 -50.78 6.72
CA ALA A 240 -42.21 -50.85 8.05
C ALA A 240 -42.02 -49.45 8.66
N ILE A 241 -41.60 -48.46 7.86
CA ILE A 241 -41.46 -47.06 8.27
C ILE A 241 -42.82 -46.45 8.63
N LYS A 242 -43.86 -46.71 7.83
CA LYS A 242 -45.24 -46.27 8.12
C LYS A 242 -45.81 -46.90 9.40
N LYS A 243 -45.43 -48.13 9.72
CA LYS A 243 -45.84 -48.84 10.94
C LYS A 243 -45.09 -48.35 12.20
N ALA A 244 -43.92 -47.72 12.02
CA ALA A 244 -43.16 -47.06 13.07
C ALA A 244 -43.67 -45.64 13.39
N GLY A 245 -44.68 -45.15 12.68
CA GLY A 245 -45.34 -43.86 12.97
C GLY A 245 -44.72 -42.64 12.29
N ILE A 246 -43.71 -42.83 11.43
CA ILE A 246 -43.04 -41.77 10.68
C ILE A 246 -43.89 -41.44 9.45
N LYS A 247 -44.31 -40.18 9.32
CA LYS A 247 -45.27 -39.76 8.27
C LYS A 247 -44.62 -38.97 7.15
N ASN A 248 -43.52 -38.26 7.42
CA ASN A 248 -42.90 -37.34 6.47
C ASN A 248 -41.49 -37.81 6.08
N ALA A 249 -41.06 -37.57 4.83
CA ALA A 249 -39.71 -37.95 4.39
C ALA A 249 -38.60 -37.17 5.12
N ARG A 250 -38.90 -35.99 5.69
CA ARG A 250 -38.00 -35.19 6.54
C ARG A 250 -37.58 -35.93 7.83
N GLU A 251 -38.53 -36.55 8.52
CA GLU A 251 -38.26 -37.32 9.74
C GLU A 251 -37.31 -38.50 9.46
N VAL A 252 -37.38 -39.09 8.26
CA VAL A 252 -36.49 -40.18 7.82
C VAL A 252 -35.08 -39.67 7.47
N TYR A 253 -34.95 -38.43 6.98
CA TYR A 253 -33.67 -37.81 6.65
C TYR A 253 -32.90 -37.34 7.90
N GLU A 254 -33.63 -36.82 8.90
CA GLU A 254 -33.06 -36.32 10.15
C GLU A 254 -32.64 -37.43 11.13
N MET A 255 -33.17 -38.65 10.98
CA MET A 255 -32.78 -39.80 11.81
C MET A 255 -31.39 -40.33 11.46
N ASP A 256 -30.61 -40.69 12.48
CA ASP A 256 -29.29 -41.28 12.29
C ASP A 256 -29.38 -42.75 11.81
N ILE A 257 -28.29 -43.24 11.22
CA ILE A 257 -28.24 -44.61 10.66
C ILE A 257 -28.52 -45.64 11.76
N THR A 258 -28.15 -45.34 13.00
CA THR A 258 -28.42 -46.15 14.19
C THR A 258 -29.92 -46.26 14.48
N ASP A 259 -30.65 -45.16 14.40
CA ASP A 259 -32.08 -45.11 14.74
C ASP A 259 -32.94 -45.78 13.66
N LEU A 260 -32.47 -45.75 12.41
CA LEU A 260 -33.07 -46.48 11.29
C LEU A 260 -32.89 -48.00 11.40
N ILE A 261 -31.84 -48.48 12.08
CA ILE A 261 -31.58 -49.92 12.28
C ILE A 261 -32.48 -50.50 13.39
N GLU A 262 -32.88 -49.69 14.38
CA GLU A 262 -33.76 -50.13 15.48
C GLU A 262 -35.20 -50.41 15.01
N ILE A 263 -35.59 -49.90 13.83
CA ILE A 263 -36.87 -50.20 13.20
C ILE A 263 -36.86 -51.66 12.70
N LYS A 264 -37.75 -52.48 13.26
CA LYS A 264 -37.93 -53.89 12.87
C LYS A 264 -38.09 -54.05 11.35
N GLY A 265 -37.09 -54.65 10.70
CA GLY A 265 -37.12 -55.00 9.27
C GLY A 265 -36.16 -54.23 8.37
N ILE A 266 -35.42 -53.25 8.91
CA ILE A 266 -34.39 -52.49 8.20
C ILE A 266 -33.00 -53.03 8.60
N GLY A 267 -32.18 -53.43 7.62
CA GLY A 267 -30.79 -53.82 7.84
C GLY A 267 -29.82 -52.70 7.46
N ILE A 268 -28.59 -52.74 7.95
CA ILE A 268 -27.54 -51.71 7.77
C ILE A 268 -27.43 -51.24 6.31
N LYS A 269 -27.30 -52.19 5.37
CA LYS A 269 -27.19 -51.91 3.93
C LYS A 269 -28.40 -51.22 3.30
N ARG A 270 -29.58 -51.38 3.91
CA ARG A 270 -30.84 -50.77 3.43
C ARG A 270 -31.01 -49.36 3.99
N ALA A 271 -30.57 -49.09 5.22
CA ALA A 271 -30.56 -47.75 5.80
C ALA A 271 -29.57 -46.83 5.08
N GLU A 272 -28.38 -47.33 4.75
CA GLU A 272 -27.38 -46.60 3.96
C GLU A 272 -27.91 -46.24 2.57
N LYS A 273 -28.50 -47.21 1.86
CA LYS A 273 -29.11 -46.99 0.55
C LYS A 273 -30.29 -46.01 0.59
N LEU A 274 -31.01 -45.95 1.71
CA LEU A 274 -32.15 -45.04 1.89
C LEU A 274 -31.66 -43.59 2.09
N LYS A 275 -30.59 -43.37 2.87
CA LYS A 275 -29.94 -42.06 2.98
C LYS A 275 -29.28 -41.62 1.66
N GLU A 276 -28.71 -42.56 0.92
CA GLU A 276 -28.09 -42.29 -0.39
C GLU A 276 -29.14 -41.87 -1.43
N VAL A 277 -30.27 -42.59 -1.53
CA VAL A 277 -31.38 -42.22 -2.43
C VAL A 277 -32.02 -40.88 -2.04
N LEU A 278 -32.20 -40.60 -0.74
CA LEU A 278 -32.71 -39.30 -0.30
C LEU A 278 -31.74 -38.16 -0.61
N LYS A 279 -30.42 -38.39 -0.55
CA LYS A 279 -29.40 -37.44 -0.99
C LYS A 279 -29.44 -37.23 -2.51
N GLU A 280 -29.57 -38.28 -3.31
CA GLU A 280 -29.69 -38.16 -4.77
C GLU A 280 -30.98 -37.42 -5.20
N VAL A 281 -32.07 -37.55 -4.45
CA VAL A 281 -33.32 -36.81 -4.70
C VAL A 281 -33.17 -35.34 -4.31
N LEU A 282 -32.44 -35.04 -3.24
CA LEU A 282 -32.08 -33.66 -2.86
C LEU A 282 -31.19 -33.00 -3.91
N GLU A 283 -30.14 -33.68 -4.37
CA GLU A 283 -29.20 -33.16 -5.38
C GLU A 283 -29.88 -32.91 -6.74
N LYS A 284 -30.79 -33.79 -7.18
CA LYS A 284 -31.57 -33.57 -8.40
C LYS A 284 -32.52 -32.38 -8.33
N ASN A 285 -33.06 -32.09 -7.15
CA ASN A 285 -33.93 -30.93 -6.94
C ASN A 285 -33.12 -29.62 -6.84
N GLU A 286 -31.85 -29.67 -6.45
CA GLU A 286 -30.92 -28.53 -6.50
C GLU A 286 -30.50 -28.21 -7.96
N ASP A 287 -30.25 -29.24 -8.80
CA ASP A 287 -29.83 -29.08 -10.20
C ASP A 287 -30.93 -28.53 -11.15
N GLU A 288 -32.21 -28.72 -10.83
CA GLU A 288 -33.32 -28.16 -11.62
C GLU A 288 -33.50 -26.64 -11.40
N GLY A 289 -32.99 -26.10 -10.28
CA GLY A 289 -33.02 -24.67 -9.99
C GLY A 289 -32.10 -23.83 -10.88
N ASP A 290 -30.95 -24.39 -11.28
CA ASP A 290 -29.96 -23.68 -12.10
C ASP A 290 -30.36 -23.56 -13.59
N LYS A 291 -31.31 -24.37 -14.08
CA LYS A 291 -31.81 -24.29 -15.47
C LYS A 291 -32.91 -23.24 -15.69
N SER A 292 -33.34 -22.56 -14.63
CA SER A 292 -34.43 -21.57 -14.68
C SER A 292 -33.95 -20.11 -14.63
N ASN A 293 -32.63 -19.89 -14.50
CA ASN A 293 -32.00 -18.57 -14.41
C ASN A 293 -30.90 -18.33 -15.47
N GLU A 294 -30.99 -18.98 -16.64
CA GLU A 294 -30.31 -18.56 -17.88
C GLU A 294 -31.28 -17.83 -18.81
#